data_AF-A0ABD7TP28-F1
#
_entry.id   AF-A0ABD7TP28-F1
#
_cell.length_a   1.000
_cell.length_b   1.000
_cell.length_c   1.000
_cell.angle_alpha   90.00
_cell.angle_beta   90.00
_cell.angle_gamma   90.00
#
_symmetry.space_group_name_H-M   'P 1'
#
loop_
_entity.id
_entity.type
_entity.pdbx_description
1 polymer ?
#
loop_
_entity_poly.entity_id
_entity_poly.type
_entity_poly.pdbx_seq_one_letter_code
_entity_poly.pdbx_strand_id
1 'polypeptide(L)'
;MKLRTLMLGATLALAAASGLAQADDQTAAVKPVPYHYGLPMNIDKVLAMNETPTDECKVIKADIKFLDKAGKVEDVSYRKMSEACDFQN
;
A
#
# COMPACT_ATOMS: atom_id res chain seq x y z
N MET A 1 -7.27 -58.58 -25.31
CA MET A 1 -6.73 -57.98 -24.06
C MET A 1 -5.22 -57.87 -24.28
N LYS A 2 -4.50 -56.74 -24.31
CA LYS A 2 -4.46 -55.54 -23.47
C LYS A 2 -3.71 -54.44 -24.28
N LEU A 3 -4.41 -53.57 -25.00
CA LEU A 3 -3.79 -52.40 -25.66
C LEU A 3 -4.45 -51.07 -25.25
N ARG A 4 -5.31 -51.12 -24.23
CA ARG A 4 -6.05 -49.96 -23.70
C ARG A 4 -5.41 -49.37 -22.44
N THR A 5 -4.45 -50.07 -21.83
CA THR A 5 -3.84 -49.68 -20.55
C THR A 5 -2.57 -48.83 -20.68
N LEU A 6 -2.10 -48.53 -21.90
CA LEU A 6 -0.85 -47.76 -22.09
C LEU A 6 -1.09 -46.26 -22.38
N MET A 7 -2.33 -45.77 -22.31
CA MET A 7 -2.70 -44.38 -22.61
C MET A 7 -3.28 -43.64 -21.40
N LEU A 8 -2.81 -43.94 -20.18
CA LEU A 8 -3.22 -43.20 -18.97
C LEU A 8 -2.05 -42.64 -18.15
N GLY A 9 -0.80 -42.84 -18.56
CA GLY A 9 0.37 -42.48 -17.74
C GLY A 9 1.05 -41.14 -18.07
N ALA A 10 0.67 -40.46 -19.16
CA ALA A 10 1.49 -39.37 -19.70
C ALA A 10 0.95 -37.94 -19.49
N THR A 11 -0.22 -37.75 -18.86
CA THR A 11 -0.83 -36.42 -18.73
C THR A 11 -0.54 -35.69 -17.43
N LEU A 12 0.15 -36.32 -16.46
CA LEU A 12 0.36 -35.76 -15.12
C LEU A 12 1.76 -35.18 -14.91
N ALA A 13 2.30 -34.43 -15.88
CA ALA A 13 3.64 -33.85 -15.78
C ALA A 13 3.69 -32.31 -15.91
N LEU A 14 2.57 -31.61 -16.14
CA LEU A 14 2.61 -30.21 -16.58
C LEU A 14 1.80 -29.21 -15.73
N ALA A 15 1.69 -29.43 -14.42
CA ALA A 15 0.93 -28.53 -13.52
C ALA A 15 1.75 -27.98 -12.33
N ALA A 16 3.08 -28.00 -12.38
CA ALA A 16 3.92 -27.62 -11.24
C ALA A 16 4.50 -26.18 -11.32
N ALA A 17 4.14 -25.38 -12.32
CA ALA A 17 4.77 -24.06 -12.55
C ALA A 17 3.74 -22.92 -12.69
N SER A 18 2.83 -22.79 -11.73
CA SER A 18 2.01 -21.57 -11.62
C SER A 18 1.75 -21.29 -10.15
N GLY A 19 2.60 -20.47 -9.54
CA GLY A 19 2.43 -20.14 -8.12
C GLY A 19 3.41 -19.17 -7.50
N LEU A 20 4.49 -18.76 -8.18
CA LEU A 20 5.31 -17.64 -7.71
C LEU A 20 4.71 -16.33 -8.24
N ALA A 21 3.55 -15.95 -7.70
CA ALA A 21 3.20 -14.54 -7.68
C ALA A 21 4.22 -13.88 -6.73
N GLN A 22 5.30 -13.34 -7.28
CA GLN A 22 6.09 -12.37 -6.53
C GLN A 22 5.17 -11.16 -6.34
N ALA A 23 4.58 -11.06 -5.15
CA ALA A 23 4.19 -9.76 -4.64
C ALA A 23 5.50 -8.98 -4.61
N ASP A 24 5.67 -8.08 -5.57
CA ASP A 24 6.72 -7.08 -5.53
C ASP A 24 6.35 -6.21 -4.33
N ASP A 25 6.75 -6.66 -3.14
CA ASP A 25 6.76 -5.88 -1.91
C ASP A 25 7.79 -4.78 -2.14
N GLN A 26 7.42 -3.79 -2.95
CA GLN A 26 8.03 -2.48 -3.02
C GLN A 26 7.75 -1.72 -1.72
N THR A 27 7.86 -2.40 -0.57
CA THR A 27 8.15 -1.80 0.73
C THR A 27 9.64 -1.53 0.85
N ALA A 28 10.29 -1.06 -0.22
CA ALA A 28 11.42 -0.17 -0.01
C ALA A 28 10.85 0.96 0.86
N ALA A 29 11.30 1.04 2.11
CA ALA A 29 10.77 1.99 3.08
C ALA A 29 10.95 3.41 2.51
N VAL A 30 9.91 3.91 1.83
CA VAL A 30 9.88 5.26 1.29
C VAL A 30 9.94 6.16 2.51
N LYS A 31 11.07 6.82 2.70
CA LYS A 31 11.22 7.74 3.82
C LYS A 31 10.27 8.92 3.57
N PRO A 32 9.43 9.29 4.55
CA PRO A 32 8.51 10.39 4.37
C PRO A 32 9.23 11.67 3.96
N VAL A 33 8.79 12.28 2.86
CA VAL A 33 9.29 13.59 2.42
C VAL A 33 8.38 14.70 2.96
N PRO A 34 8.93 15.86 3.39
CA PRO A 34 8.11 16.98 3.82
C PRO A 34 7.27 17.52 2.67
N TYR A 35 5.97 17.69 2.90
CA TYR A 35 5.07 18.32 1.95
C TYR A 35 4.82 19.80 2.25
N HIS A 36 4.71 20.60 1.19
CA HIS A 36 4.37 22.01 1.28
C HIS A 36 2.87 22.20 1.15
N TYR A 37 2.26 22.73 2.21
CA TYR A 37 0.83 22.99 2.27
C TYR A 37 0.35 23.85 1.09
N GLY A 38 -0.75 23.44 0.46
CA GLY A 38 -1.34 24.12 -0.68
C GLY A 38 -0.85 23.62 -2.05
N LEU A 39 0.18 22.77 -2.11
CA LEU A 39 0.56 22.13 -3.38
C LEU A 39 -0.40 20.97 -3.73
N PRO A 40 -0.88 20.84 -4.97
CA PRO A 40 -1.72 19.71 -5.32
C PRO A 40 -0.96 18.38 -5.17
N MET A 41 -1.60 17.39 -4.55
CA MET A 41 -1.09 16.00 -4.50
C MET A 41 -1.84 15.15 -5.52
N ASN A 42 -1.11 14.40 -6.34
CA ASN A 42 -1.68 13.54 -7.39
C ASN A 42 -2.13 12.18 -6.83
N ILE A 43 -2.93 12.20 -5.76
CA ILE A 43 -3.40 10.98 -5.09
C ILE A 43 -4.41 10.25 -5.97
N ASP A 44 -4.17 8.96 -6.21
CA ASP A 44 -5.13 8.02 -6.79
C ASP A 44 -5.83 7.21 -5.69
N LYS A 45 -5.06 6.65 -4.74
CA LYS A 45 -5.58 5.88 -3.62
C LYS A 45 -4.78 6.09 -2.34
N VAL A 46 -5.45 6.41 -1.23
CA VAL A 46 -4.81 6.42 0.09
C VAL A 46 -4.60 4.98 0.56
N LEU A 47 -3.38 4.67 1.00
CA LEU A 47 -2.98 3.34 1.47
C LEU A 47 -2.94 3.29 3.00
N ALA A 48 -2.41 4.35 3.64
CA ALA A 48 -2.39 4.50 5.08
C ALA A 48 -2.30 5.97 5.49
N MET A 49 -2.80 6.28 6.67
CA MET A 49 -2.60 7.57 7.35
C MET A 49 -2.24 7.29 8.80
N ASN A 50 -1.29 8.06 9.32
CA ASN A 50 -0.87 7.99 10.71
C ASN A 50 -0.77 9.39 11.29
N GLU A 51 -1.27 9.57 12.50
CA GLU A 51 -1.26 10.84 13.21
C GLU A 51 -0.62 10.65 14.58
N THR A 52 0.13 11.64 15.05
CA THR A 52 0.67 11.60 16.42
C THR A 52 -0.49 11.68 17.42
N PRO A 53 -0.74 10.65 18.24
CA PRO A 53 -1.87 10.67 19.16
C PRO A 53 -1.74 11.79 20.18
N THR A 54 -2.81 12.54 20.42
CA THR A 54 -2.86 13.55 21.48
C THR A 54 -4.30 13.88 21.84
N ASP A 55 -4.54 14.11 23.13
CA ASP A 55 -5.82 14.63 23.65
C ASP A 55 -5.84 16.16 23.75
N GLU A 56 -4.74 16.82 23.38
CA GLU A 56 -4.64 18.29 23.42
C GLU A 56 -4.97 18.87 22.05
N CYS A 57 -5.71 19.98 22.04
CA CYS A 57 -5.95 20.77 20.83
C CYS A 57 -4.66 21.51 20.42
N LYS A 58 -3.88 20.93 19.49
CA LYS A 58 -2.62 21.49 19.00
C LYS A 58 -2.25 20.97 17.62
N VAL A 59 -1.24 21.60 17.02
CA VAL A 59 -0.63 21.13 15.77
C VAL A 59 0.20 19.86 16.03
N ILE A 60 -0.04 18.82 15.26
CA ILE A 60 0.65 17.53 15.34
C ILE A 60 1.29 17.14 14.00
N LYS A 61 2.21 16.18 14.06
CA LYS A 61 2.77 15.52 12.87
C LYS A 61 1.80 14.44 12.38
N ALA A 62 1.60 14.40 11.07
CA ALA A 62 0.88 13.35 10.37
C ALA A 62 1.70 12.85 9.17
N ASP A 63 1.48 11.59 8.82
CA ASP A 63 2.12 10.92 7.70
C ASP A 63 1.02 10.28 6.84
N ILE A 64 1.13 10.40 5.52
CA ILE A 64 0.22 9.78 4.56
C ILE A 64 1.02 8.95 3.56
N LYS A 65 0.57 7.71 3.36
CA LYS A 65 1.06 6.83 2.31
C LYS A 65 -0.04 6.65 1.27
N PHE A 66 0.27 6.87 0.01
CA PHE A 66 -0.72 6.80 -1.07
C PHE A 66 -0.10 6.28 -2.38
N LEU A 67 -0.95 5.73 -3.24
CA LEU A 67 -0.66 5.48 -4.63
C LEU A 67 -0.95 6.75 -5.42
N ASP A 68 0.01 7.22 -6.21
CA ASP A 68 -0.20 8.31 -7.13
C ASP A 68 -0.89 7.84 -8.43
N LYS A 69 -1.32 8.78 -9.26
CA LYS A 69 -1.95 8.49 -10.56
C LYS A 69 -1.04 7.80 -11.58
N ALA A 70 0.28 7.76 -11.34
CA ALA A 70 1.24 7.02 -12.16
C ALA A 70 1.48 5.59 -11.63
N GLY A 71 0.82 5.20 -10.53
CA GLY A 71 0.99 3.90 -9.90
C GLY A 71 2.19 3.79 -8.95
N LYS A 72 2.80 4.91 -8.56
CA LYS A 72 3.92 4.94 -7.61
C LYS A 72 3.41 5.14 -6.18
N VAL A 73 4.00 4.42 -5.23
CA VAL A 73 3.76 4.65 -3.81
C VAL A 73 4.57 5.86 -3.35
N GLU A 74 3.89 6.82 -2.73
CA GLU A 74 4.45 7.98 -2.08
C GLU A 74 4.21 7.91 -0.57
N ASP A 75 5.17 8.41 0.21
CA ASP A 75 5.10 8.55 1.67
C ASP A 75 5.49 9.98 2.02
N VAL A 76 4.58 10.70 2.67
CA VAL A 76 4.66 12.14 2.85
C VAL A 76 4.35 12.53 4.29
N SER A 77 5.21 13.35 4.87
CA SER A 77 5.01 13.95 6.19
C SER A 77 4.51 15.39 6.10
N TYR A 78 3.58 15.75 6.97
CA TYR A 78 3.08 17.12 7.10
C TYR A 78 2.64 17.40 8.55
N ARG A 79 2.14 18.62 8.78
CA ARG A 79 1.52 19.01 10.05
C ARG A 79 0.05 19.34 9.83
N LYS A 80 -0.80 18.94 10.76
CA LYS A 80 -2.24 19.27 10.80
C LYS A 80 -2.66 19.62 12.23
N MET A 81 -3.86 20.16 12.38
CA MET A 81 -4.49 20.32 13.69
C MET A 81 -4.95 18.94 14.20
N SER A 82 -4.79 18.66 15.49
CA SER A 82 -5.29 17.41 16.10
C SER A 82 -6.81 17.35 16.08
N GLU A 83 -7.36 16.13 16.03
CA GLU A 83 -8.81 15.88 16.13
C GLU A 83 -9.38 16.32 17.49
N ALA A 84 -8.55 16.44 18.52
CA ALA A 84 -8.95 17.01 19.81
C ALA A 84 -9.45 18.47 19.71
N CYS A 85 -9.17 19.18 18.60
CA CYS A 85 -9.71 20.51 18.35
C CYS A 85 -11.15 20.51 17.79
N ASP A 86 -11.68 19.37 17.32
CA ASP A 86 -12.99 19.31 16.64
C ASP A 86 -14.16 19.64 17.58
N PHE A 87 -13.96 19.51 18.89
CA PHE A 87 -14.96 19.73 19.93
C PHE A 87 -14.89 21.12 20.60
N GLN A 88 -14.04 22.03 20.11
CA GLN A 88 -13.78 23.35 20.72
C GLN A 88 -14.61 24.49 20.10
N ASN A 89 -15.73 24.18 19.44
CA ASN A 89 -16.61 25.14 18.75
C ASN A 89 -17.57 25.87 19.68
#